data_AF-A0A2V9BD71-F1
#
_entry.id   AF-A0A2V9BD71-F1
#
_cell.length_a   1.000
_cell.length_b   1.000
_cell.length_c   1.000
_cell.angle_alpha   90.00
_cell.angle_beta   90.00
_cell.angle_gamma   90.00
#
_symmetry.space_group_name_H-M   'P 1'
#
loop_
_entity.id
_entity.type
_entity.pdbx_description
1 polymer ?
#
loop_
_entity_poly.entity_id
_entity_poly.type
_entity_poly.pdbx_seq_one_letter_code
_entity_poly.pdbx_strand_id
1 'polypeptide(L)' 'MRDTQFLERLAQVLKAGKNAACQRAIARLLASIEKSYEDGEYESPSQAEFAFRRLVDEESPCQK' A
#
# COMPACT_ATOMS: atom_id res chain seq x y z
N MET A 1 -11.52 3.43 15.26
CA MET A 1 -10.53 3.71 14.19
C MET A 1 -9.59 2.52 14.15
N ARG A 2 -9.41 1.88 12.99
CA ARG A 2 -8.52 0.72 12.85
C ARG A 2 -7.08 1.22 12.72
N ASP A 3 -6.10 0.54 13.33
CA ASP A 3 -4.69 0.94 13.25
C ASP A 3 -4.14 0.68 11.84
N THR A 4 -3.65 1.71 11.15
CA THR A 4 -3.08 1.60 9.79
C THR A 4 -1.55 1.69 9.76
N GLN A 5 -0.86 1.84 10.90
CA GLN A 5 0.59 2.03 10.94
C GLN A 5 1.38 0.89 10.28
N PHE A 6 0.81 -0.31 10.23
CA PHE A 6 1.42 -1.44 9.52
C PHE A 6 1.52 -1.18 8.01
N LEU A 7 0.53 -0.51 7.41
CA LEU A 7 0.53 -0.11 6.00
C LEU A 7 1.57 0.98 5.73
N GLU A 8 1.71 1.95 6.63
CA GLU A 8 2.74 2.98 6.53
C GLU A 8 4.14 2.37 6.57
N ARG A 9 4.40 1.45 7.52
CA ARG A 9 5.66 0.70 7.61
C ARG A 9 5.93 -0.09 6.34
N LEU A 10 4.92 -0.80 5.82
CA LEU A 10 5.02 -1.54 4.57
C LEU A 10 5.32 -0.62 3.38
N ALA A 11 4.68 0.56 3.30
CA ALA A 11 4.92 1.52 2.24
C ALA A 11 6.36 2.04 2.24
N GLN A 12 6.98 2.27 3.41
CA GLN A 12 8.39 2.65 3.50
C GLN A 12 9.31 1.56 2.92
N VAL A 13 9.02 0.29 3.24
CA VAL A 13 9.76 -0.85 2.68
C VAL A 13 9.59 -0.92 1.16
N LEU A 14 8.36 -0.78 0.65
CA LEU A 14 8.08 -0.86 -0.79
C LEU A 14 8.68 0.30 -1.59
N LYS A 15 8.82 1.49 -0.98
CA LYS A 15 9.46 2.66 -1.60
C LYS A 15 10.98 2.52 -1.74
N ALA A 16 11.60 1.67 -0.92
CA ALA A 16 13.05 1.50 -0.91
C ALA A 16 13.55 0.99 -2.26
N GLY A 17 14.51 1.70 -2.87
CA GLY A 17 15.10 1.33 -4.15
C GLY A 17 14.18 1.51 -5.38
N LYS A 18 13.02 2.17 -5.23
CA LYS A 18 12.12 2.51 -6.33
C LYS A 18 12.36 3.94 -6.84
N ASN A 19 12.03 4.17 -8.11
CA ASN A 19 12.10 5.51 -8.71
C ASN A 19 10.99 6.44 -8.17
N ALA A 20 11.13 7.74 -8.43
CA ALA A 20 10.18 8.75 -7.95
C ALA A 20 8.73 8.53 -8.44
N ALA A 21 8.55 7.96 -9.63
CA ALA A 21 7.21 7.69 -10.17
C ALA A 21 6.51 6.56 -9.39
N CYS A 22 7.22 5.46 -9.12
CA CYS A 22 6.74 4.38 -8.28
C CYS A 22 6.50 4.84 -6.85
N GLN A 23 7.39 5.64 -6.27
CA GLN A 23 7.19 6.15 -4.90
C GLN A 23 5.89 6.97 -4.77
N ARG A 24 5.53 7.76 -5.79
CA ARG A 24 4.25 8.49 -5.85
C ARG A 24 3.06 7.56 -6.09
N ALA A 25 3.21 6.50 -6.86
CA ALA A 25 2.18 5.47 -7.02
C ALA A 25 1.91 4.77 -5.68
N ILE A 26 2.96 4.31 -4.98
CA ILE A 26 2.85 3.69 -3.66
C ILE A 26 2.15 4.61 -2.65
N ALA A 27 2.46 5.91 -2.64
CA ALA A 27 1.79 6.86 -1.74
C ALA A 27 0.28 7.01 -2.03
N ARG A 28 -0.13 6.97 -3.30
CA ARG A 28 -1.55 7.02 -3.69
C ARG A 28 -2.28 5.74 -3.32
N LEU A 29 -1.66 4.60 -3.55
CA LEU A 29 -2.19 3.29 -3.19
C LEU A 29 -2.31 3.13 -1.67
N LEU A 30 -1.35 3.63 -0.89
CA LEU A 30 -1.40 3.62 0.57
C LEU A 30 -2.67 4.31 1.07
N ALA A 31 -2.92 5.55 0.65
CA ALA A 31 -4.10 6.31 1.05
C ALA A 31 -5.41 5.59 0.67
N SER A 32 -5.44 4.89 -0.48
CA SER A 32 -6.59 4.10 -0.89
C SER A 32 -6.82 2.89 0.02
N ILE A 33 -5.77 2.14 0.33
CA ILE A 33 -5.86 0.93 1.16
C ILE A 33 -6.18 1.28 2.62
N GLU A 34 -5.60 2.36 3.15
CA GLU A 34 -5.91 2.85 4.50
C GLU A 34 -7.41 3.14 4.62
N LYS A 35 -7.98 3.87 3.67
CA LYS A 35 -9.41 4.15 3.64
C LYS A 35 -10.26 2.88 3.55
N SER A 36 -9.97 1.98 2.60
CA SER A 36 -10.68 0.71 2.48
C SER A 36 -10.58 -0.15 3.76
N TYR A 37 -9.43 -0.12 4.44
CA TYR A 37 -9.26 -0.83 5.70
C TYR A 37 -10.10 -0.22 6.83
N GLU A 38 -10.13 1.10 6.95
CA GLU A 38 -10.95 1.83 7.90
C GLU A 38 -12.45 1.64 7.66
N ASP A 39 -12.86 1.61 6.39
CA ASP A 39 -14.25 1.37 5.95
C ASP A 39 -14.70 -0.08 6.16
N GLY A 40 -13.78 -0.98 6.50
CA GLY A 40 -14.08 -2.37 6.85
C GLY A 40 -14.03 -3.34 5.67
N GLU A 41 -13.54 -2.92 4.50
CA GLU A 41 -13.48 -3.75 3.29
C GLU A 41 -12.50 -4.92 3.40
N TYR A 42 -11.55 -4.85 4.35
CA TYR A 42 -10.68 -5.97 4.69
C TYR A 42 -10.98 -6.48 6.11
N GLU A 43 -11.04 -7.79 6.27
CA GLU A 43 -11.34 -8.47 7.53
C GLU A 43 -10.15 -8.47 8.50
N SER A 44 -8.93 -8.25 7.99
CA SER A 44 -7.70 -8.29 8.79
C SER A 44 -6.59 -7.40 8.24
N PRO A 45 -5.60 -7.02 9.07
CA PRO A 45 -4.38 -6.34 8.62
C PRO A 45 -3.68 -7.11 7.48
N SER A 46 -3.57 -8.43 7.60
CA SER A 46 -2.88 -9.27 6.62
C SER A 46 -3.54 -9.23 5.24
N GLN A 47 -4.88 -9.16 5.18
CA GLN A 47 -5.59 -9.02 3.92
C GLN A 47 -5.32 -7.65 3.26
N ALA A 48 -5.30 -6.59 4.06
CA ALA A 48 -4.94 -5.24 3.58
C ALA A 48 -3.48 -5.16 3.11
N GLU A 49 -2.53 -5.78 3.83
CA GLU A 49 -1.12 -5.86 3.41
C GLU A 49 -0.95 -6.59 2.09
N PHE A 50 -1.63 -7.74 1.95
CA PHE A 50 -1.58 -8.53 0.72
C PHE A 50 -2.14 -7.75 -0.46
N ALA A 51 -3.30 -7.11 -0.29
CA ALA A 51 -3.91 -6.27 -1.32
C ALA A 51 -2.98 -5.12 -1.72
N PHE A 52 -2.37 -4.43 -0.75
CA PHE A 52 -1.46 -3.33 -1.01
C PHE A 52 -0.22 -3.76 -1.80
N ARG A 53 0.43 -4.87 -1.42
CA ARG A 53 1.58 -5.41 -2.16
C ARG A 53 1.20 -5.74 -3.59
N ARG A 54 0.06 -6.40 -3.80
CA ARG A 54 -0.41 -6.79 -5.12
C ARG A 54 -0.66 -5.58 -6.01
N LEU A 55 -1.31 -4.53 -5.49
CA LEU A 55 -1.52 -3.28 -6.23
C LEU A 55 -0.18 -2.64 -6.63
N VAL A 56 0.78 -2.57 -5.71
CA VAL A 56 2.11 -2.01 -5.98
C VAL A 56 2.87 -2.81 -7.05
N ASP A 57 2.71 -4.13 -7.09
CA ASP A 57 3.32 -4.99 -8.11
C ASP A 57 2.63 -4.85 -9.49
N GLU A 58 1.33 -4.57 -9.51
CA GLU A 58 0.53 -4.30 -10.72
C GLU A 58 0.74 -2.88 -11.28
N GLU A 59 1.21 -1.93 -10.46
CA GLU A 59 1.46 -0.54 -10.87
C GLU A 59 2.60 -0.42 -11.88
N SER A 60 2.30 0.04 -13.10
CA SER A 60 3.27 0.21 -14.18
C SER A 60 4.53 1.01 -13.80
N PRO A 61 4.45 2.10 -12.99
CA PRO A 61 5.66 2.81 -12.55
C PRO A 61 6.60 1.97 -11.66
N CYS A 62 6.04 0.95 -10.99
CA CYS A 62 6.73 0.07 -10.05
C CYS A 62 7.21 -1.24 -10.67
N GLN A 63 6.67 -1.59 -11.83
CA GLN A 63 7.18 -2.63 -12.72
C GLN A 63 8.53 -2.17 -13.30
N LYS A 64 9.53 -3.03 -13.19
CA LYS A 64 10.87 -2.82 -13.76
C LYS A 64 10.90 -3.26 -15.21
#